data_AF-A0A9X1VN21-F1
#
_entry.id   AF-A0A9X1VN21-F1
#
_cell.length_a   1.000
_cell.length_b   1.000
_cell.length_c   1.000
_cell.angle_alpha   90.00
_cell.angle_beta   90.00
_cell.angle_gamma   90.00
#
_symmetry.space_group_name_H-M   'P 1'
#
loop_
_entity.id
_entity.type
_entity.pdbx_description
1 polymer ?
#
loop_
_entity_poly.entity_id
_entity_poly.type
_entity_poly.pdbx_seq_one_letter_code
_entity_poly.pdbx_strand_id
1 'polypeptide(L)' 'MEKNRIEISVVHKKELQNTHRTSMTTVQQSLDFYNNSPLAHAIRKDAKKLLLAEAEKIQD' A
#
# COMPACT_ATOMS: atom_id res chain seq x y z
N MET A 1 7.34 -17.32 -1.54
CA MET A 1 7.14 -16.09 -0.76
C MET A 1 5.74 -16.13 -0.18
N GLU A 2 5.60 -15.93 1.12
CA GLU A 2 4.29 -15.89 1.76
C GLU A 2 3.52 -14.64 1.28
N LYS A 3 2.29 -14.84 0.83
CA LYS A 3 1.41 -13.74 0.37
C LYS A 3 0.82 -13.06 1.59
N ASN A 4 1.51 -12.05 2.11
CA ASN A 4 0.97 -11.12 3.10
C ASN A 4 0.37 -9.91 2.37
N ARG A 5 -0.80 -10.12 1.77
CA ARG A 5 -1.46 -9.14 0.90
C ARG A 5 -2.13 -8.05 1.73
N ILE A 6 -1.78 -6.80 1.48
CA ILE A 6 -2.51 -5.64 1.99
C ILE A 6 -3.52 -5.20 0.93
N GLU A 7 -4.81 -5.29 1.25
CA GLU A 7 -5.88 -4.86 0.36
C GLU A 7 -6.23 -3.39 0.63
N ILE A 8 -6.18 -2.57 -0.43
CA ILE A 8 -6.56 -1.15 -0.40
C ILE A 8 -7.33 -0.80 -1.68
N SER A 9 -8.08 0.30 -1.62
CA SER A 9 -8.84 0.81 -2.76
C SER A 9 -7.93 1.15 -3.96
N VAL A 10 -8.49 1.13 -5.17
CA VAL A 10 -7.76 1.50 -6.40
C VAL A 10 -7.31 2.97 -6.35
N VAL A 11 -8.08 3.83 -5.68
CA VAL A 11 -7.73 5.25 -5.46
C VAL A 11 -6.44 5.35 -4.64
N HIS A 12 -6.35 4.63 -3.53
CA HIS A 12 -5.14 4.59 -2.71
C HIS A 12 -3.93 3.96 -3.41
N LYS A 13 -4.14 2.95 -4.26
CA LYS A 13 -3.04 2.41 -5.09
C LYS A 13 -2.48 3.46 -6.06
N LYS A 14 -3.34 4.28 -6.66
CA LYS A 14 -2.92 5.40 -7.53
C LYS A 14 -2.18 6.48 -6.74
N GLU A 15 -2.62 6.76 -5.52
CA GLU A 15 -1.92 7.69 -4.63
C GLU A 15 -0.50 7.21 -4.32
N LEU A 16 -0.35 5.95 -3.90
CA LEU A 16 0.97 5.34 -3.65
C LEU A 16 1.84 5.31 -4.91
N GLN A 17 1.25 5.03 -6.07
CA GLN A 17 1.94 5.06 -7.36
C GLN A 17 2.59 6.43 -7.61
N ASN A 18 1.81 7.50 -7.41
CA ASN A 18 2.26 8.88 -7.62
C ASN A 18 3.29 9.30 -6.56
N THR A 19 3.03 9.00 -5.28
CA THR A 19 3.91 9.33 -4.15
C THR A 19 5.28 8.70 -4.29
N HIS A 20 5.35 7.43 -4.69
CA HIS A 20 6.62 6.71 -4.86
C HIS A 20 7.17 6.76 -6.29
N ARG A 21 6.52 7.51 -7.20
CA ARG A 21 6.90 7.64 -8.62
C ARG A 21 7.23 6.30 -9.28
N THR A 22 6.36 5.32 -9.06
CA THR A 22 6.59 3.93 -9.50
C THR A 22 5.43 3.44 -10.37
N SER A 23 5.50 2.20 -10.84
CA SER A 23 4.43 1.60 -11.63
C SER A 23 3.32 1.02 -10.74
N MET A 24 2.10 0.97 -11.25
CA MET A 24 0.99 0.30 -10.55
C MET A 24 1.32 -1.18 -10.25
N THR A 25 2.04 -1.84 -11.14
CA THR A 25 2.50 -3.22 -10.96
C THR A 25 3.45 -3.33 -9.77
N THR A 26 4.40 -2.39 -9.61
CA THR A 26 5.33 -2.35 -8.48
C THR A 26 4.60 -2.11 -7.16
N VAL A 27 3.60 -1.23 -7.14
CA VAL A 27 2.73 -1.03 -5.96
C VAL A 27 2.00 -2.33 -5.63
N GLN A 28 1.37 -2.97 -6.62
CA GLN A 28 0.62 -4.21 -6.43
C GLN A 28 1.52 -5.33 -5.89
N GLN A 29 2.71 -5.53 -6.46
CA GLN A 29 3.68 -6.51 -5.97
C GLN A 29 4.15 -6.22 -4.54
N SER A 30 4.37 -4.95 -4.20
CA SER A 30 4.78 -4.54 -2.85
C SER A 30 3.69 -4.77 -1.81
N LEU A 31 2.42 -4.64 -2.22
CA LEU A 31 1.27 -4.92 -1.36
C LEU A 31 1.02 -6.43 -1.23
N ASP A 32 1.19 -7.20 -2.31
CA ASP A 32 0.93 -8.66 -2.33
C ASP A 32 2.00 -9.46 -1.58
N PHE A 33 3.26 -9.02 -1.63
CA PHE A 33 4.39 -9.74 -1.05
C PHE A 33 5.17 -8.87 -0.08
N TYR A 34 5.52 -9.44 1.07
CA TYR A 34 6.51 -8.84 1.95
C TYR A 34 7.89 -9.22 1.42
N ASN A 35 8.65 -8.23 0.95
CA ASN A 35 10.03 -8.42 0.49
C ASN A 35 10.95 -7.38 1.17
N ASN A 36 12.26 -7.64 1.16
CA ASN A 36 13.26 -6.79 1.81
C ASN A 36 13.60 -5.51 1.02
N SER A 37 12.79 -5.14 0.02
CA SER A 37 13.02 -3.90 -0.73
C SER A 37 12.65 -2.70 0.14
N PRO A 38 13.55 -1.71 0.30
CA PRO A 38 13.23 -0.47 1.00
C PRO A 38 11.98 0.22 0.42
N LEU A 39 11.81 0.15 -0.90
CA LEU A 39 10.64 0.69 -1.59
C LEU A 39 9.35 -0.03 -1.19
N ALA A 40 9.37 -1.36 -1.11
CA ALA A 40 8.19 -2.13 -0.72
C ALA A 40 7.82 -1.85 0.75
N HIS A 41 8.80 -1.71 1.64
CA HIS A 41 8.56 -1.29 3.03
C HIS A 41 7.92 0.09 3.10
N ALA A 42 8.40 1.06 2.31
CA ALA A 42 7.82 2.40 2.25
C ALA A 42 6.36 2.37 1.76
N ILE A 43 6.09 1.67 0.66
CA ILE A 43 4.74 1.51 0.10
C ILE A 43 3.79 0.89 1.12
N ARG A 44 4.21 -0.19 1.81
CA ARG A 44 3.37 -0.86 2.83
C ARG A 44 3.13 0.03 4.05
N LYS A 45 4.13 0.82 4.46
CA LYS A 45 4.00 1.77 5.58
C LYS A 45 2.98 2.86 5.26
N ASP A 46 3.02 3.41 4.05
CA ASP A 46 2.08 4.46 3.65
C ASP A 46 0.69 3.90 3.36
N ALA A 47 0.58 2.69 2.79
CA ALA A 47 -0.69 1.97 2.68
C ALA A 47 -1.38 1.77 4.05
N LYS A 48 -0.60 1.44 5.09
CA LYS A 48 -1.12 1.34 6.46
C LYS A 48 -1.71 2.67 6.96
N LYS A 49 -1.05 3.80 6.69
CA LYS A 49 -1.55 5.13 7.11
C LYS A 49 -2.87 5.46 6.43
N LEU A 50 -2.99 5.18 5.13
CA LEU A 50 -4.22 5.44 4.37
C LEU A 50 -5.40 4.62 4.91
N LEU A 51 -5.17 3.34 5.23
CA LEU A 51 -6.20 2.48 5.84
C LEU A 51 -6.60 2.94 7.24
N LEU A 52 -5.65 3.38 8.07
CA LEU A 52 -5.95 3.91 9.40
C LEU A 52 -6.77 5.21 9.29
N ALA A 53 -6.41 6.10 8.38
CA ALA A 53 -7.16 7.32 8.13
C ALA A 53 -8.58 7.05 7.57
N GLU A 54 -8.78 5.96 6.83
CA GLU A 54 -10.13 5.50 6.45
C GLU A 54 -10.89 4.94 7.66
N ALA A 55 -10.24 4.13 8.49
CA ALA A 55 -10.85 3.55 9.68
C ALA A 55 -11.28 4.64 10.68
N GLU A 56 -10.50 5.70 10.84
CA GLU A 56 -10.82 6.86 11.69
C GLU A 56 -12.08 7.63 11.23
N LYS A 57 -12.47 7.52 9.95
CA LYS A 57 -13.70 8.14 9.43
C LYS A 57 -14.95 7.35 9.77
N ILE A 58 -14.81 6.10 10.19
CA ILE A 58 -15.94 5.27 10.62
C ILE A 58 -16.31 5.76 12.03
N GLN A 59 -17.42 6.49 12.13
CA GLN A 59 -18.03 6.86 13.39
C GLN A 59 -19.06 5.80 13.78
N ASP A 60 -18.94 5.25 15.00
CA ASP A 60 -19.97 4.43 15.67
C ASP A 60 -21.10 5.31 16.24
#